data_AF-A0A4U5JX36-F1
#
_entry.id   AF-A0A4U5JX36-F1
#
_cell.length_a   1.000
_cell.length_b   1.000
_cell.length_c   1.000
_cell.angle_alpha   90.00
_cell.angle_beta   90.00
_cell.angle_gamma   90.00
#
_symmetry.space_group_name_H-M   'P 1'
#
loop_
_entity.id
_entity.type
_entity.pdbx_description
1 polymer ?
#
loop_
_entity_poly.entity_id
_entity_poly.type
_entity_poly.pdbx_seq_one_letter_code
_entity_poly.pdbx_strand_id
1 'polypeptide(L)'
;MDKVIAGIRSGDAACIVIGAEFMEEDSKFTFGRALKSHVARAMRQADLPAAVQARLRKRIVDMLIAGNVPREFREYAKLLRKIGFADYWHKIQAEAPASNKYAMRYVGYLRAVHARSSSVVRPVSHLDEIY
;
A
#
# COMPACT_ATOMS: atom_id res chain seq x y z
N MET A 1 5.82 4.86 -21.35
CA MET A 1 5.13 4.71 -20.06
C MET A 1 3.83 5.50 -19.96
N ASP A 2 3.73 6.69 -20.54
CA ASP A 2 2.52 7.53 -20.39
C ASP A 2 1.23 6.87 -20.88
N LYS A 3 1.29 6.11 -21.98
CA LYS A 3 0.16 5.30 -22.46
C LYS A 3 -0.32 4.27 -21.44
N VAL A 4 0.62 3.62 -20.74
CA VAL A 4 0.29 2.65 -19.67
C VAL A 4 -0.37 3.36 -18.49
N ILE A 5 0.13 4.54 -18.10
CA ILE A 5 -0.46 5.34 -17.02
C ILE A 5 -1.90 5.76 -17.39
N ALA A 6 -2.13 6.17 -18.65
CA ALA A 6 -3.46 6.49 -19.14
C ALA A 6 -4.38 5.24 -19.12
N GLY A 7 -3.88 4.09 -19.58
CA GLY A 7 -4.60 2.82 -19.56
C GLY A 7 -4.97 2.35 -18.15
N ILE A 8 -4.06 2.49 -17.18
CA ILE A 8 -4.37 2.20 -15.77
C ILE A 8 -5.56 3.04 -15.29
N ARG A 9 -5.55 4.34 -15.61
CA ARG A 9 -6.63 5.25 -15.20
C ARG A 9 -7.97 4.92 -15.85
N SER A 10 -7.95 4.35 -17.06
CA SER A 10 -9.17 3.88 -17.74
C SER A 10 -9.57 2.45 -17.35
N GLY A 11 -8.86 1.80 -16.42
CA GLY A 11 -9.17 0.44 -15.99
C GLY A 11 -8.73 -0.66 -16.96
N ASP A 12 -7.83 -0.35 -17.91
CA ASP A 12 -7.30 -1.34 -18.85
C ASP A 12 -6.50 -2.42 -18.09
N ALA A 13 -6.94 -3.68 -18.21
CA ALA A 13 -6.39 -4.78 -17.44
C ALA A 13 -4.91 -5.04 -17.75
N ALA A 14 -4.50 -4.94 -19.01
CA ALA A 14 -3.12 -5.15 -19.41
C ALA A 14 -2.21 -4.05 -18.83
N CYS A 15 -2.64 -2.79 -18.90
CA CYS A 15 -1.92 -1.67 -18.33
C CYS A 15 -1.81 -1.76 -16.80
N ILE A 16 -2.85 -2.25 -16.12
CA ILE A 16 -2.80 -2.53 -14.68
C ILE A 16 -1.75 -3.59 -14.36
N VAL A 17 -1.70 -4.69 -15.11
CA VAL A 17 -0.71 -5.75 -14.90
C VAL A 17 0.72 -5.22 -15.10
N ILE A 18 0.95 -4.53 -16.22
CA ILE A 18 2.26 -3.92 -16.54
C ILE A 18 2.69 -2.93 -15.44
N GLY A 19 1.75 -2.11 -14.95
CA GLY A 19 2.06 -1.17 -13.88
C GLY A 19 2.37 -1.86 -12.55
N ALA A 20 1.77 -3.02 -12.26
CA ALA A 20 2.07 -3.80 -11.06
C ALA A 20 3.47 -4.41 -11.15
N GLU A 21 3.81 -5.01 -12.30
CA GLU A 21 5.16 -5.53 -12.58
C GLU A 21 6.22 -4.44 -12.45
N PHE A 22 5.95 -3.25 -13.01
CA PHE A 22 6.85 -2.11 -12.89
C PHE A 22 7.07 -1.64 -11.44
N MET A 23 6.08 -1.80 -10.56
CA MET A 23 6.23 -1.49 -9.12
C MET A 23 6.96 -2.60 -8.35
N GLU A 24 6.89 -3.84 -8.82
CA GLU A 24 7.61 -4.98 -8.25
C GLU A 24 9.09 -4.97 -8.62
N GLU A 25 9.45 -4.36 -9.75
CA GLU A 25 10.82 -4.33 -10.23
C GLU A 25 11.76 -3.47 -9.33
N ASP A 26 12.88 -4.05 -8.89
CA ASP A 26 13.89 -3.40 -8.03
C ASP A 26 15.04 -2.73 -8.79
N SER A 27 15.02 -2.78 -10.12
CA SER A 27 16.08 -2.23 -10.97
C SER A 27 16.19 -0.70 -10.83
N LYS A 28 17.44 -0.21 -10.80
CA LYS A 28 17.75 1.23 -10.73
C LYS A 28 17.49 1.86 -12.10
N PHE A 29 16.32 2.45 -12.29
CA PHE A 29 15.98 3.21 -13.49
C PHE A 29 16.42 4.68 -13.39
N THR A 30 16.98 5.23 -14.46
CA THR A 30 17.05 6.67 -14.70
C THR A 30 15.62 7.22 -14.73
N PHE A 31 15.29 8.17 -13.85
CA PHE A 31 13.92 8.67 -13.61
C PHE A 31 12.94 7.71 -12.90
N GLY A 32 13.40 6.56 -12.40
CA GLY A 32 12.56 5.53 -11.78
C GLY A 32 11.61 6.06 -10.70
N ARG A 33 12.09 6.99 -9.86
CA ARG A 33 11.27 7.63 -8.82
C ARG A 33 10.00 8.29 -9.38
N ALA A 34 10.13 9.12 -10.41
CA ALA A 34 9.02 9.92 -10.93
C ALA A 34 7.98 9.00 -11.61
N LEU A 35 8.46 8.09 -12.44
CA LEU A 35 7.62 7.09 -13.11
C LEU A 35 6.89 6.20 -12.09
N LYS A 36 7.60 5.62 -11.12
CA LYS A 36 7.00 4.79 -10.06
C LYS A 36 5.99 5.55 -9.21
N SER A 37 6.24 6.83 -8.94
CA SER A 37 5.28 7.70 -8.25
C SER A 37 4.00 7.91 -9.07
N HIS A 38 4.13 8.14 -10.39
CA HIS A 38 2.98 8.32 -11.27
C HIS A 38 2.15 7.04 -11.43
N VAL A 39 2.82 5.90 -11.56
CA VAL A 39 2.17 4.59 -11.63
C VAL A 39 1.41 4.29 -10.36
N ALA A 40 2.04 4.40 -9.19
CA ALA A 40 1.36 4.18 -7.91
C ALA A 40 0.17 5.11 -7.70
N ARG A 41 0.27 6.36 -8.16
CA ARG A 41 -0.84 7.32 -8.12
C ARG A 41 -1.99 6.90 -9.04
N ALA A 42 -1.69 6.43 -10.25
CA ALA A 42 -2.70 5.92 -11.18
C ALA A 42 -3.37 4.66 -10.63
N MET A 43 -2.60 3.70 -10.11
CA MET A 43 -3.12 2.50 -9.46
C MET A 43 -4.08 2.81 -8.32
N ARG A 44 -3.77 3.84 -7.53
CA ARG A 44 -4.62 4.27 -6.41
C ARG A 44 -5.96 4.86 -6.86
N GLN A 45 -6.00 5.42 -8.08
CA GLN A 45 -7.20 6.02 -8.68
C GLN A 45 -8.06 5.00 -9.43
N ALA A 46 -7.45 3.91 -9.89
CA ALA A 46 -8.13 2.84 -10.59
C ALA A 46 -8.88 1.89 -9.65
N ASP A 47 -9.86 1.18 -10.19
CA ASP A 47 -10.43 0.00 -9.55
C ASP A 47 -9.56 -1.21 -9.93
N LEU A 48 -8.87 -1.78 -8.94
CA LEU A 48 -7.87 -2.81 -9.17
C LEU A 48 -8.47 -4.20 -8.92
N PRO A 49 -8.22 -5.19 -9.79
CA PRO A 49 -8.59 -6.57 -9.52
C PRO A 49 -8.00 -7.07 -8.20
N ALA A 50 -8.74 -7.90 -7.46
CA ALA A 50 -8.33 -8.39 -6.14
C ALA A 50 -6.94 -9.08 -6.15
N ALA A 51 -6.64 -9.82 -7.22
CA ALA A 51 -5.32 -10.46 -7.41
C ALA A 51 -4.18 -9.43 -7.50
N VAL A 52 -4.41 -8.31 -8.20
CA VAL A 52 -3.42 -7.22 -8.31
C VAL A 52 -3.27 -6.49 -6.97
N GLN A 53 -4.37 -6.26 -6.25
CA GLN A 53 -4.30 -5.68 -4.91
C GLN A 53 -3.48 -6.55 -3.95
N ALA A 54 -3.67 -7.88 -3.98
CA ALA A 54 -2.91 -8.80 -3.15
C ALA A 54 -1.40 -8.75 -3.44
N ARG A 55 -1.02 -8.74 -4.72
CA ARG A 55 0.38 -8.59 -5.16
C ARG A 55 1.01 -7.30 -4.65
N LEU A 56 0.36 -6.17 -4.92
CA LEU A 56 0.86 -4.85 -4.53
C LEU A 56 0.94 -4.70 -3.01
N ARG A 57 -0.06 -5.22 -2.27
CA ARG A 57 -0.05 -5.24 -0.81
C ARG A 57 1.16 -5.98 -0.28
N LYS A 58 1.36 -7.22 -0.73
CA LYS A 58 2.51 -8.05 -0.34
C LYS A 58 3.83 -7.32 -0.62
N ARG A 59 3.99 -6.81 -1.85
CA ARG A 59 5.20 -6.10 -2.28
C ARG A 59 5.53 -4.89 -1.41
N ILE A 60 4.56 -4.01 -1.18
CA ILE A 60 4.78 -2.77 -0.42
C ILE A 60 5.08 -3.10 1.05
N VAL A 61 4.41 -4.11 1.62
CA VAL A 61 4.70 -4.57 2.99
C VAL A 61 6.11 -5.15 3.08
N ASP A 62 6.49 -6.02 2.14
CA ASP A 62 7.81 -6.65 2.11
C ASP A 62 8.93 -5.59 1.98
N MET A 63 8.72 -4.53 1.20
CA MET A 63 9.64 -3.39 1.15
C MET A 63 9.75 -2.67 2.50
N LEU A 64 8.63 -2.47 3.20
CA LEU A 64 8.60 -1.77 4.49
C LEU A 64 9.36 -2.55 5.57
N ILE A 65 9.10 -3.86 5.70
CA ILE A 65 9.75 -4.73 6.68
C ILE A 65 11.24 -4.92 6.36
N ALA A 66 11.63 -4.90 5.09
CA ALA A 66 13.04 -4.91 4.70
C ALA A 66 13.74 -3.56 4.96
N GLY A 67 13.00 -2.51 5.35
CA GLY A 67 13.54 -1.16 5.48
C GLY A 67 13.88 -0.48 4.15
N ASN A 68 13.46 -1.07 3.02
CA ASN A 68 13.61 -0.49 1.69
C ASN A 68 12.52 0.59 1.46
N VAL A 69 12.87 1.82 1.82
CA VAL A 69 11.95 2.96 1.74
C VAL A 69 12.46 3.97 0.71
N PRO A 70 12.21 3.73 -0.59
CA PRO A 70 12.63 4.65 -1.63
C PRO A 70 11.83 5.98 -1.55
N ARG A 71 12.25 6.97 -2.32
CA ARG A 71 11.70 8.34 -2.24
C ARG A 71 10.21 8.41 -2.62
N GLU A 72 9.76 7.51 -3.49
CA GLU A 72 8.37 7.34 -3.93
C GLU A 72 7.49 6.57 -2.94
N PHE A 73 8.05 6.02 -1.87
CA PHE A 73 7.31 5.16 -0.92
C PHE A 73 6.10 5.86 -0.30
N ARG A 74 6.08 7.21 -0.29
CA ARG A 74 4.89 7.98 0.09
C ARG A 74 3.66 7.63 -0.74
N GLU A 75 3.81 7.45 -2.05
CA GLU A 75 2.69 7.08 -2.92
C GLU A 75 2.32 5.60 -2.72
N TYR A 76 3.30 4.74 -2.42
CA TYR A 76 3.06 3.33 -2.10
C TYR A 76 2.28 3.18 -0.79
N ALA A 77 2.62 3.92 0.26
CA ALA A 77 1.88 3.91 1.52
C ALA A 77 0.43 4.39 1.35
N LYS A 78 0.19 5.38 0.47
CA LYS A 78 -1.17 5.83 0.13
C LYS A 78 -1.95 4.79 -0.67
N LEU A 79 -1.28 4.09 -1.59
CA LEU A 79 -1.88 2.97 -2.33
C LEU A 79 -2.21 1.82 -1.39
N LEU A 80 -1.28 1.43 -0.52
CA LEU A 80 -1.46 0.40 0.50
C LEU A 80 -2.65 0.72 1.42
N ARG A 81 -2.81 1.97 1.84
CA ARG A 81 -4.01 2.42 2.56
C ARG A 81 -5.30 2.20 1.77
N LYS A 82 -5.30 2.44 0.46
CA LYS A 82 -6.49 2.31 -0.40
C LYS A 82 -6.86 0.84 -0.63
N ILE A 83 -5.89 -0.02 -0.88
CA ILE A 83 -6.10 -1.46 -1.13
C ILE A 83 -6.19 -2.29 0.17
N GLY A 84 -5.98 -1.66 1.33
CA GLY A 84 -6.04 -2.31 2.65
C GLY A 84 -4.76 -3.09 3.00
N PHE A 85 -4.51 -3.22 4.31
CA PHE A 85 -3.32 -3.92 4.84
C PHE A 85 -3.56 -4.57 6.22
N ALA A 86 -4.82 -4.69 6.65
CA ALA A 86 -5.15 -5.18 7.99
C ALA A 86 -4.52 -6.54 8.30
N ASP A 87 -4.61 -7.48 7.35
CA ASP A 87 -4.06 -8.84 7.49
C ASP A 87 -2.54 -8.86 7.66
N TYR A 88 -1.85 -7.81 7.21
CA TYR A 88 -0.39 -7.68 7.34
C TYR A 88 0.02 -6.85 8.55
N TRP A 89 -0.91 -6.30 9.32
CA TRP A 89 -0.59 -5.38 10.40
C TRP A 89 0.30 -6.02 11.47
N HIS A 90 -0.04 -7.24 11.90
CA HIS A 90 0.78 -8.01 12.85
C HIS A 90 2.21 -8.21 12.33
N LYS A 91 2.36 -8.55 11.05
CA LYS A 91 3.67 -8.72 10.41
C LYS A 91 4.48 -7.42 10.42
N ILE A 92 3.87 -6.30 10.05
CA ILE A 92 4.52 -4.98 10.05
C ILE A 92 4.99 -4.61 11.47
N GLN A 93 4.19 -4.89 12.50
CA GLN A 93 4.56 -4.58 13.87
C GLN A 93 5.75 -5.40 14.37
N ALA A 94 5.83 -6.67 13.98
CA ALA A 94 6.88 -7.59 14.42
C ALA A 94 8.20 -7.37 13.67
N GLU A 95 8.14 -7.13 12.36
CA GLU A 95 9.33 -7.22 11.49
C GLU A 95 9.86 -5.86 11.03
N ALA A 96 9.12 -4.75 11.20
CA ALA A 96 9.62 -3.46 10.75
C ALA A 96 10.91 -3.04 11.50
N PRO A 97 11.92 -2.53 10.80
CA PRO A 97 13.23 -2.27 11.38
C PRO A 97 13.19 -1.04 12.27
N ALA A 98 13.11 -1.23 13.59
CA ALA A 98 12.95 -0.18 14.59
C ALA A 98 14.04 0.91 14.53
N SER A 99 15.26 0.55 14.12
CA SER A 99 16.39 1.48 13.96
C SER A 99 16.29 2.35 12.69
N ASN A 100 15.47 1.97 11.71
CA ASN A 100 15.30 2.71 10.46
C ASN A 100 14.20 3.76 10.60
N LYS A 101 14.60 5.01 10.89
CA LYS A 101 13.68 6.15 11.05
C LYS A 101 12.73 6.37 9.85
N TYR A 102 13.15 6.03 8.64
CA TYR A 102 12.32 6.21 7.44
C TYR A 102 11.22 5.16 7.37
N ALA A 103 11.53 3.90 7.66
CA ALA A 103 10.54 2.83 7.77
C ALA A 103 9.55 3.13 8.90
N MET A 104 10.07 3.51 10.07
CA MET A 104 9.25 3.79 11.25
C MET A 104 8.29 4.97 11.06
N ARG A 105 8.66 5.96 10.24
CA ARG A 105 7.72 7.03 9.83
C ARG A 105 6.46 6.47 9.16
N TYR A 106 6.62 5.50 8.26
CA TYR A 106 5.50 4.88 7.56
C TYR A 106 4.77 3.86 8.43
N VAL A 107 5.45 3.15 9.33
CA VAL A 107 4.79 2.34 10.37
C VAL A 107 3.87 3.21 11.23
N GLY A 108 4.32 4.39 11.67
CA GLY A 108 3.50 5.33 12.43
C GLY A 108 2.28 5.82 11.64
N TYR A 109 2.46 6.14 10.36
CA TYR A 109 1.35 6.48 9.46
C TYR A 109 0.32 5.34 9.36
N LEU A 110 0.76 4.11 9.13
CA LEU A 110 -0.11 2.94 9.00
C LEU A 110 -0.79 2.59 10.33
N ARG A 111 -0.11 2.76 11.47
CA ARG A 111 -0.68 2.61 12.82
C ARG A 111 -1.88 3.52 13.00
N ALA A 112 -1.72 4.80 12.68
CA ALA A 112 -2.80 5.78 12.80
C ALA A 112 -3.99 5.46 11.87
N VAL A 113 -3.73 4.89 10.69
CA VAL A 113 -4.78 4.42 9.77
C VAL A 113 -5.50 3.20 10.36
N HIS A 114 -4.76 2.18 10.81
CA HIS A 114 -5.33 0.95 11.35
C HIS A 114 -6.17 1.20 12.62
N ALA A 115 -5.71 2.08 13.51
CA ALA A 115 -6.46 2.46 14.71
C ALA A 115 -7.83 3.08 14.36
N ARG A 116 -7.89 3.98 13.36
CA ARG A 116 -9.16 4.59 12.90
C ARG A 116 -10.08 3.58 12.24
N SER A 117 -9.56 2.62 11.48
CA SER A 117 -10.37 1.57 10.87
C SER A 117 -10.94 0.61 11.91
N SER A 118 -10.18 0.33 12.98
CA SER A 118 -10.60 -0.57 14.07
C SER A 118 -11.62 0.09 15.00
N SER A 119 -11.57 1.42 15.20
CA SER A 119 -12.54 2.15 16.02
C SER A 119 -13.94 2.25 15.40
N VAL A 120 -14.08 2.05 14.08
CA VAL A 120 -15.38 2.05 13.39
C VAL A 120 -16.14 0.73 13.60
N VAL A 121 -15.45 -0.33 14.06
CA VAL A 121 -16.01 -1.69 14.23
C VAL A 121 -16.30 -2.02 15.70
N ARG A 122 -16.49 -1.03 16.59
CA ARG A 122 -17.06 -1.35 17.92
C ARG A 122 -18.56 -1.59 17.75
N PRO A 123 -19.07 -2.83 17.95
CA PRO A 123 -20.50 -2.98 18.17
C PRO A 123 -20.84 -2.21 19.46
N VAL A 124 -21.95 -1.47 19.42
CA VAL A 124 -22.64 -1.02 20.64
C VAL A 124 -22.88 -2.29 21.44
N SER A 125 -22.16 -2.48 22.54
CA SER A 125 -22.53 -3.45 23.56
C SER A 125 -23.86 -2.96 24.11
N HIS A 126 -24.95 -3.48 23.56
CA HIS A 126 -26.26 -3.43 24.17
C HIS A 126 -26.12 -4.24 25.46
N LEU A 127 -25.81 -3.54 26.54
CA LEU A 127 -26.12 -4.00 27.89
C LEU A 127 -27.63 -3.83 28.03
N ASP A 128 -28.37 -4.76 27.45
CA ASP A 128 -29.72 -5.06 27.87
C ASP A 128 -29.73 -6.53 28.29
N GLU A 129 -30.38 -6.75 29.44
CA GLU A 129 -30.73 -8.01 30.09
C GLU A 129 -29.63 -8.69 30.94
N ILE A 130 -29.69 -8.50 32.26
CA ILE A 130 -30.37 -9.38 33.24
C ILE A 130 -29.86 -8.95 34.64
N TYR A 131 -30.69 -8.21 35.38
CA TYR A 131 -31.10 -8.37 36.79
C TYR A 131 -31.72 -7.08 37.32
#